data_AF-A0A3A4K764-F1
#
_entry.id   AF-A0A3A4K764-F1
#
_cell.length_a   1.000
_cell.length_b   1.000
_cell.length_c   1.000
_cell.angle_alpha   90.00
_cell.angle_beta   90.00
_cell.angle_gamma   90.00
#
_symmetry.space_group_name_H-M   'P 1'
#
loop_
_entity.id
_entity.type
_entity.pdbx_description
1 polymer ?
#
loop_
_entity_poly.entity_id
_entity_poly.type
_entity_poly.pdbx_seq_one_letter_code
_entity_poly.pdbx_strand_id
1 'polypeptide(L)'
;MTDATESAGTSEHRTEVDGWQAVWQLDHHCIRMMLVGKVSDATPLMSVAVPTAAPDLAQMRERFPKLSRLWEAVRHEYWAEFLTPQYHSRARMSGSSEGR
;
A
#
# COMPACT_ATOMS: atom_id res chain seq x y z
N MET A 1 5.46 -17.74 27.28
CA MET A 1 4.50 -16.66 27.00
C MET A 1 5.17 -15.81 25.94
N THR A 2 4.76 -15.96 24.68
CA THR A 2 5.42 -15.31 23.54
C THR A 2 5.27 -13.81 23.65
N ASP A 3 6.42 -13.14 23.71
CA ASP A 3 6.58 -11.70 23.65
C ASP A 3 5.82 -11.16 22.42
N ALA A 4 4.81 -10.33 22.69
CA ALA A 4 4.10 -9.61 21.66
C ALA A 4 5.05 -8.55 21.12
N THR A 5 5.75 -8.90 20.04
CA THR A 5 6.57 -7.97 19.28
C THR A 5 5.73 -6.74 18.99
N GLU A 6 6.19 -5.62 19.56
CA GLU A 6 5.80 -4.27 19.21
C GLU A 6 5.66 -4.19 17.68
N SER A 7 4.41 -4.10 17.20
CA SER A 7 4.12 -3.81 15.80
C SER A 7 4.50 -2.37 15.52
N ALA A 8 5.78 -2.17 15.25
CA ALA A 8 6.32 -0.93 14.71
C ALA A 8 5.73 -0.74 13.30
N GLY A 9 4.56 -0.11 13.22
CA GLY A 9 4.11 0.78 12.14
C GLY A 9 4.29 0.37 10.66
N THR A 10 4.57 -0.89 10.31
CA THR A 10 4.60 -1.33 8.91
C THR A 10 3.17 -1.48 8.45
N SER A 11 2.60 -0.39 7.95
CA SER A 11 1.30 -0.40 7.27
C SER A 11 1.47 -1.26 6.03
N GLU A 12 1.06 -2.52 6.14
CA GLU A 12 1.02 -3.45 5.03
C GLU A 12 -0.28 -3.21 4.26
N HIS A 13 -0.12 -2.88 2.98
CA HIS A 13 -1.21 -2.61 2.07
C HIS A 13 -1.38 -3.79 1.12
N ARG A 14 -2.64 -4.07 0.80
CA ARG A 14 -3.04 -5.19 -0.06
C ARG A 14 -3.93 -4.67 -1.17
N THR A 15 -3.51 -4.88 -2.40
CA THR A 15 -4.23 -4.48 -3.60
C THR A 15 -4.59 -5.71 -4.42
N GLU A 16 -5.82 -5.79 -4.91
CA GLU A 16 -6.31 -6.91 -5.72
C GLU A 16 -6.94 -6.44 -7.02
N VAL A 17 -6.48 -6.98 -8.16
CA VAL A 17 -6.97 -6.62 -9.50
C VAL A 17 -6.92 -7.82 -10.43
N ASP A 18 -7.98 -8.07 -11.21
CA ASP A 18 -8.03 -9.13 -12.23
C ASP A 18 -7.62 -10.53 -11.70
N GLY A 19 -7.95 -10.82 -10.44
CA GLY A 19 -7.60 -12.09 -9.76
C GLY A 19 -6.15 -12.19 -9.29
N TRP A 20 -5.37 -11.11 -9.40
CA TRP A 20 -4.04 -10.97 -8.82
C TRP A 20 -4.09 -10.16 -7.54
N GLN A 21 -3.23 -10.51 -6.61
CA GLN A 21 -3.00 -9.81 -5.36
C GLN A 21 -1.55 -9.33 -5.34
N ALA A 22 -1.37 -8.09 -4.91
CA ALA A 22 -0.10 -7.54 -4.48
C ALA A 22 -0.19 -7.16 -3.00
N VAL A 23 0.80 -7.58 -2.22
CA VAL A 23 1.05 -7.07 -0.87
C VAL A 23 2.28 -6.20 -0.95
N TRP A 24 2.16 -4.98 -0.42
CA TRP A 24 3.22 -4.00 -0.45
C TRP A 24 3.29 -3.22 0.85
N GLN A 25 4.47 -2.71 1.15
CA GLN A 25 4.73 -1.91 2.33
C GLN A 25 5.43 -0.62 1.92
N LEU A 26 5.27 0.42 2.72
CA LEU A 26 6.01 1.65 2.54
C LEU A 26 7.24 1.68 3.42
N ASP A 27 8.38 1.74 2.75
CA ASP A 27 9.68 1.91 3.37
C ASP A 27 10.20 3.30 3.00
N HIS A 28 10.17 4.21 3.97
CA HIS A 28 10.42 5.65 3.82
C HIS A 28 9.53 6.35 2.77
N HIS A 29 9.85 6.19 1.49
CA HIS A 29 9.10 6.75 0.34
C HIS A 29 9.01 5.77 -0.84
N CYS A 30 9.38 4.51 -0.61
CA CYS A 30 9.43 3.49 -1.64
C CYS A 30 8.37 2.43 -1.37
N ILE A 31 7.57 2.12 -2.39
CA ILE A 31 6.64 1.01 -2.38
C ILE A 31 7.44 -0.28 -2.54
N ARG A 32 7.57 -1.04 -1.46
CA ARG A 32 8.23 -2.35 -1.42
C ARG A 32 7.20 -3.43 -1.69
N MET A 33 7.40 -4.16 -2.76
CA MET A 33 6.51 -5.25 -3.15
C MET A 33 6.90 -6.50 -2.35
N MET A 34 6.09 -6.89 -1.38
CA MET A 34 6.38 -8.02 -0.49
C MET A 34 5.91 -9.34 -1.10
N LEU A 35 4.71 -9.36 -1.67
CA LEU A 35 4.14 -10.55 -2.28
C LEU A 35 3.35 -10.18 -3.53
N VAL A 36 3.47 -11.01 -4.56
CA VAL A 36 2.59 -10.96 -5.73
C VAL A 36 2.18 -12.37 -6.07
N GLY A 37 0.88 -12.62 -6.14
CA GLY A 37 0.34 -13.93 -6.44
C GLY A 37 -1.06 -13.82 -7.02
N LYS A 38 -1.59 -14.92 -7.54
CA LYS A 38 -3.02 -14.98 -7.84
C LYS A 38 -3.79 -15.20 -6.55
N VAL A 39 -4.98 -14.64 -6.46
CA VAL A 39 -5.89 -14.88 -5.33
C VAL A 39 -6.44 -16.31 -5.36
N SER A 40 -6.69 -16.83 -6.56
CA SER A 40 -7.26 -18.18 -6.75
C SER A 40 -6.25 -19.32 -6.62
N ASP A 41 -4.95 -19.03 -6.80
CA ASP A 41 -3.89 -20.03 -6.75
C ASP A 41 -3.01 -19.78 -5.53
N ALA A 42 -2.69 -20.82 -4.76
CA ALA A 42 -1.81 -20.70 -3.60
C ALA A 42 -0.32 -20.47 -3.95
N THR A 43 0.03 -20.39 -5.24
CA THR A 43 1.41 -20.21 -5.69
C THR A 43 1.71 -18.73 -5.89
N PRO A 44 2.51 -18.10 -5.01
CA PRO A 44 2.96 -16.73 -5.23
C PRO A 44 3.94 -16.68 -6.40
N LEU A 45 3.74 -15.71 -7.29
CA LEU A 45 4.70 -15.38 -8.34
C LEU A 45 5.97 -14.77 -7.74
N MET A 46 5.83 -14.05 -6.64
CA MET A 46 6.93 -13.76 -5.73
C MET A 46 6.45 -13.64 -4.29
N SER A 47 7.34 -13.96 -3.36
CA SER A 47 7.17 -13.70 -1.94
C SER A 47 8.53 -13.36 -1.34
N VAL A 48 8.62 -12.20 -0.70
CA VAL A 48 9.83 -11.69 -0.04
C VAL A 48 9.45 -11.33 1.39
N ALA A 49 10.12 -11.97 2.35
CA ALA A 49 9.86 -11.74 3.77
C ALA A 49 10.54 -10.46 4.30
N VAL A 50 11.58 -9.97 3.63
CA VAL A 50 12.41 -8.85 4.09
C VAL A 50 12.19 -7.62 3.20
N PRO A 51 11.63 -6.50 3.72
CA PRO A 51 11.32 -5.31 2.93
C PRO A 51 12.53 -4.68 2.23
N THR A 52 13.71 -4.73 2.83
CA THR A 52 14.94 -4.17 2.24
C THR A 52 15.44 -4.97 1.03
N ALA A 53 15.09 -6.25 0.95
CA ALA A 53 15.37 -7.13 -0.19
C ALA A 53 14.23 -7.14 -1.22
N ALA A 54 13.08 -6.55 -0.89
CA ALA A 54 11.92 -6.51 -1.76
C ALA A 54 12.14 -5.53 -2.92
N PRO A 55 11.80 -5.93 -4.15
CA PRO A 55 11.85 -5.04 -5.29
C PRO A 55 10.82 -3.91 -5.13
N ASP A 56 11.16 -2.75 -5.67
CA ASP A 56 10.20 -1.66 -5.72
C ASP A 56 9.15 -1.88 -6.83
N LEU A 57 8.11 -1.04 -6.82
CA LEU A 57 7.06 -1.06 -7.84
C LEU A 57 7.60 -0.86 -9.27
N ALA A 58 8.65 -0.06 -9.46
CA ALA A 58 9.20 0.21 -10.78
C ALA A 58 9.91 -1.03 -11.36
N GLN A 59 10.69 -1.73 -10.53
CA GLN A 59 11.33 -3.00 -10.88
C GLN A 59 10.30 -4.08 -11.20
N MET A 60 9.22 -4.18 -10.42
CA MET A 60 8.14 -5.14 -10.70
C MET A 60 7.42 -4.85 -12.01
N ARG A 61 7.21 -3.57 -12.33
CA ARG A 61 6.62 -3.15 -13.61
C ARG A 61 7.51 -3.51 -14.80
N GLU A 62 8.83 -3.39 -14.65
CA GLU A 62 9.78 -3.77 -15.70
C GLU A 62 9.83 -5.29 -15.90
N ARG A 63 9.84 -6.08 -14.82
CA ARG A 63 9.85 -7.54 -14.88
C ARG A 63 8.53 -8.15 -15.36
N PHE A 64 7.41 -7.56 -14.97
CA PHE A 64 6.07 -8.09 -15.24
C PHE A 64 5.14 -7.01 -15.83
N PRO A 65 5.41 -6.57 -17.09
CA PRO A 65 4.60 -5.54 -17.74
C PRO A 65 3.15 -5.99 -17.99
N LYS A 66 2.89 -7.30 -18.00
CA LYS A 66 1.54 -7.88 -18.18
C LYS A 66 0.59 -7.60 -17.00
N LEU A 67 1.13 -7.26 -15.83
CA LEU A 67 0.35 -6.93 -14.63
C LEU A 67 0.16 -5.41 -14.46
N SER A 68 0.19 -4.65 -15.56
CA SER A 68 0.10 -3.18 -15.56
C SER A 68 -1.06 -2.64 -14.73
N ARG A 69 -2.25 -3.25 -14.85
CA ARG A 69 -3.44 -2.84 -14.09
C ARG A 69 -3.28 -2.99 -12.58
N LEU A 70 -2.59 -4.04 -12.12
CA LEU A 70 -2.27 -4.23 -10.70
C LEU A 70 -1.32 -3.13 -10.22
N TRP A 71 -0.30 -2.79 -11.02
CA TRP A 71 0.66 -1.73 -10.68
C TRP A 71 0.03 -0.34 -10.66
N GLU A 72 -0.91 -0.07 -11.56
CA GLU A 72 -1.69 1.17 -11.57
C GLU A 72 -2.57 1.31 -10.34
N ALA A 73 -3.22 0.23 -9.90
CA ALA A 73 -4.02 0.23 -8.68
C ALA A 73 -3.17 0.49 -7.42
N VAL A 74 -2.03 -0.20 -7.28
CA VAL A 74 -1.08 0.04 -6.18
C VAL A 74 -0.64 1.51 -6.14
N ARG A 75 -0.34 2.09 -7.31
CA ARG A 75 0.03 3.51 -7.41
C ARG A 75 -1.12 4.43 -7.05
N HIS A 76 -2.33 4.10 -7.46
CA HIS A 76 -3.52 4.88 -7.15
C HIS A 76 -3.79 4.91 -5.65
N GLU A 77 -3.71 3.76 -4.98
CA GLU A 77 -3.83 3.65 -3.52
C GLU A 77 -2.73 4.45 -2.81
N TYR A 78 -1.48 4.31 -3.25
CA TYR A 78 -0.37 5.12 -2.73
C TYR A 78 -0.63 6.62 -2.87
N TRP A 79 -1.09 7.10 -4.02
CA TRP A 79 -1.40 8.52 -4.19
C TRP A 79 -2.60 8.97 -3.36
N ALA A 80 -3.64 8.12 -3.25
CA ALA A 80 -4.82 8.41 -2.45
C ALA A 80 -4.46 8.57 -0.97
N GLU A 81 -3.60 7.72 -0.43
CA GLU A 81 -3.26 7.72 1.00
C GLU A 81 -2.16 8.74 1.36
N PHE A 82 -1.16 8.94 0.48
CA PHE A 82 0.04 9.69 0.83
C PHE A 82 0.16 11.06 0.16
N LEU A 83 -0.52 11.29 -0.97
CA LEU A 83 -0.48 12.58 -1.67
C LEU A 83 -1.78 13.37 -1.57
N THR A 84 -2.87 12.82 -1.03
CA THR A 84 -4.01 13.66 -0.71
C THR A 84 -3.66 14.47 0.54
N PRO A 85 -3.59 15.82 0.45
CA PRO A 85 -3.49 16.62 1.65
C PRO A 85 -4.72 16.32 2.48
N GLN A 86 -4.52 15.81 3.68
CA GLN A 86 -5.57 15.53 4.64
C GLN A 86 -6.40 16.80 4.84
N TYR A 87 -7.52 16.94 4.12
CA TYR A 87 -8.53 18.00 4.35
C TYR A 87 -9.27 17.81 5.69
N HIS A 88 -8.70 17.03 6.62
CA HIS A 88 -9.30 16.65 7.89
C HIS A 88 -9.10 17.65 9.04
N SER A 89 -8.63 18.87 8.75
CA SER A 89 -8.53 19.96 9.73
C SER A 89 -9.36 21.21 9.41
N ARG A 90 -10.34 21.16 8.48
CA ARG A 90 -11.23 22.33 8.24
C ARG A 90 -12.74 22.05 8.29
N ALA A 91 -13.17 21.09 9.10
CA ALA A 91 -14.60 20.88 9.38
C ALA A 91 -14.90 20.68 10.89
N ARG A 92 -14.08 21.26 11.77
CA ARG A 92 -14.48 21.53 13.15
C ARG A 92 -14.21 23.02 13.42
N MET A 93 -15.29 23.79 13.57
CA MET A 93 -15.33 25.19 14.03
C MET A 93 -15.07 26.27 12.97
N SER A 94 -15.95 26.37 11.99
CA SER A 94 -16.42 27.68 11.50
C SER A 94 -17.91 27.59 11.20
N GLY A 95 -18.66 27.65 12.29
CA GLY A 95 -20.04 28.10 12.32
C GLY A 95 -20.13 29.14 13.43
N SER A 96 -19.67 30.36 13.14
CA SER A 96 -20.02 31.54 13.92
C SER A 96 -21.52 31.80 13.78
N SER A 97 -22.18 32.15 14.88
CA SER A 97 -23.27 33.12 14.85
C SER A 97 -23.54 33.69 16.24
N GLU A 98 -23.28 35.00 16.34
CA GLU A 98 -23.74 35.98 17.31
C GLU A 98 -25.19 35.80 17.80
N GLY A 99 -25.48 36.29 19.02
CA GLY A 99 -26.85 36.52 19.46
C GLY A 99 -27.03 37.07 20.88
N ARG A 100 -26.78 38.38 21.03
CA ARG A 100 -27.17 39.32 22.12
C ARG A 100 -26.52 39.21 23.50
#